data_AF-A0A1F4FAD8-F1
#
_entry.id   AF-A0A1F4FAD8-F1
#
_cell.length_a   1.000
_cell.length_b   1.000
_cell.length_c   1.000
_cell.angle_alpha   90.00
_cell.angle_beta   90.00
_cell.angle_gamma   90.00
#
_symmetry.space_group_name_H-M   'P 1'
#
loop_
_entity.id
_entity.type
_entity.pdbx_description
1 polymer ?
#
loop_
_entity_poly.entity_id
_entity_poly.type
_entity_poly.pdbx_seq_one_letter_code
_entity_poly.pdbx_strand_id
1 'polypeptide(L)'
;MIVFSLLAALAAAAQDRSADLDRAHEEVVAASGALREAEAKRERGVEPLPGERIGTAGGRSRFRDEYLDRQKALDAEVEAARARLRQALERRNALR
;
A
#
# COMPACT_ATOMS: atom_id res chain seq x y z
N MET A 1 38.78 -32.16 -6.31
CA MET A 1 38.22 -30.89 -6.84
C MET A 1 36.70 -30.77 -6.75
N ILE A 2 35.95 -31.80 -6.33
CA ILE A 2 34.47 -31.76 -6.30
C ILE A 2 33.91 -31.03 -5.06
N VAL A 3 34.60 -31.12 -3.91
CA VAL A 3 34.15 -30.52 -2.63
C VAL A 3 34.17 -28.99 -2.66
N PHE A 4 35.10 -28.38 -3.40
CA PHE A 4 35.22 -26.92 -3.51
C PHE A 4 34.06 -26.30 -4.32
N SER A 5 33.57 -27.02 -5.35
CA SER A 5 32.45 -26.57 -6.17
C SER A 5 31.10 -26.64 -5.46
N LEU A 6 30.91 -27.59 -4.53
CA LEU A 6 29.67 -27.67 -3.73
C LEU A 6 29.56 -26.53 -2.71
N LEU A 7 30.69 -26.13 -2.10
CA LEU A 7 30.77 -25.00 -1.17
C LEU A 7 30.50 -23.66 -1.86
N ALA A 8 31.05 -23.47 -3.05
CA ALA A 8 30.79 -22.28 -3.86
C ALA A 8 29.33 -22.17 -4.30
N ALA A 9 28.68 -23.28 -4.68
CA ALA A 9 27.28 -23.30 -5.05
C ALA A 9 26.34 -22.98 -3.87
N LEU A 10 26.64 -23.47 -2.66
CA LEU A 10 25.88 -23.11 -1.46
C LEU A 10 25.99 -21.62 -1.11
N ALA A 11 27.20 -21.05 -1.22
CA ALA A 11 27.44 -19.64 -0.95
C ALA A 11 26.67 -18.74 -1.93
N ALA A 12 26.69 -19.07 -3.23
CA ALA A 12 25.94 -18.34 -4.25
C ALA A 12 24.42 -18.38 -3.99
N ALA A 13 23.86 -19.56 -3.69
CA ALA A 13 22.44 -19.70 -3.38
C ALA A 13 22.01 -18.96 -2.10
N ALA A 14 22.89 -18.88 -1.10
CA ALA A 14 22.65 -18.10 0.11
C ALA A 14 22.66 -16.59 -0.17
N GLN A 15 23.54 -16.14 -1.05
CA GLN A 15 23.66 -14.73 -1.44
C GLN A 15 22.46 -14.26 -2.28
N ASP A 16 21.99 -15.08 -3.21
CA ASP A 16 20.78 -14.81 -3.99
C ASP A 16 19.54 -14.70 -3.09
N ARG A 17 19.37 -15.63 -2.14
CA ARG A 17 18.27 -15.58 -1.17
C ARG A 17 18.32 -14.31 -0.30
N SER A 18 19.51 -13.89 0.12
CA SER A 18 19.68 -12.65 0.88
C SER A 18 19.22 -11.44 0.06
N ALA A 19 19.66 -11.36 -1.21
CA ALA A 19 19.28 -10.26 -2.09
C ALA A 19 17.76 -10.22 -2.37
N ASP A 20 17.13 -11.39 -2.51
CA ASP A 20 15.67 -11.48 -2.68
C ASP A 20 14.91 -11.08 -1.42
N LEU A 21 15.41 -11.44 -0.24
CA LEU A 21 14.85 -11.00 1.04
C LEU A 21 14.97 -9.49 1.24
N ASP A 22 16.12 -8.90 0.89
CA ASP A 22 16.35 -7.46 0.97
C ASP A 22 15.38 -6.72 0.04
N ARG A 23 15.23 -7.19 -1.21
CA ARG A 23 14.27 -6.62 -2.17
C ARG A 23 12.83 -6.73 -1.65
N ALA A 24 12.43 -7.89 -1.14
CA ALA A 24 11.10 -8.08 -0.58
C ALA A 24 10.87 -7.21 0.67
N HIS A 25 11.91 -6.94 1.45
CA HIS A 25 11.85 -6.00 2.56
C HIS A 25 11.63 -4.56 2.08
N GLU A 26 12.39 -4.10 1.08
CA GLU A 26 12.21 -2.79 0.47
C GLU A 26 10.79 -2.61 -0.11
N GLU A 27 10.24 -3.64 -0.75
CA GLU A 27 8.86 -3.63 -1.25
C GLU A 27 7.83 -3.46 -0.12
N VAL A 28 8.03 -4.12 1.03
CA VAL A 28 7.15 -3.96 2.21
C VAL A 28 7.24 -2.54 2.76
N VAL A 29 8.44 -1.97 2.85
CA VAL A 29 8.64 -0.59 3.31
C VAL A 29 7.94 0.40 2.37
N ALA A 30 8.14 0.26 1.06
CA ALA A 30 7.50 1.11 0.05
C ALA A 30 5.97 0.99 0.09
N ALA A 31 5.42 -0.22 0.14
CA ALA A 31 3.98 -0.46 0.21
C ALA A 31 3.37 0.07 1.52
N SER A 32 4.09 -0.03 2.64
CA SER A 32 3.66 0.55 3.91
C SER A 32 3.64 2.07 3.86
N GLY A 33 4.64 2.70 3.24
CA GLY A 33 4.66 4.15 2.98
C GLY A 33 3.47 4.60 2.15
N ALA A 34 3.20 3.91 1.04
CA ALA A 34 2.06 4.21 0.16
C ALA A 34 0.71 4.07 0.87
N LEU A 35 0.56 3.08 1.76
CA LEU A 35 -0.65 2.94 2.57
C LEU A 35 -0.84 4.14 3.52
N ARG A 36 0.21 4.55 4.22
CA ARG A 36 0.14 5.72 5.11
C ARG A 36 -0.22 6.99 4.36
N GLU A 37 0.34 7.17 3.16
CA GLU A 37 0.02 8.33 2.32
C GLU A 37 -1.45 8.32 1.86
N ALA A 38 -1.96 7.17 1.41
CA ALA A 38 -3.35 7.00 1.00
C ALA A 38 -4.31 7.25 2.18
N GLU A 39 -4.01 6.71 3.36
CA GLU A 39 -4.80 6.93 4.58
C GLU A 39 -4.81 8.41 4.98
N ALA A 40 -3.65 9.08 4.93
CA ALA A 40 -3.54 10.51 5.21
C ALA A 40 -4.30 11.37 4.17
N LYS A 41 -4.28 10.97 2.90
CA LYS A 41 -5.06 11.64 1.85
C LYS A 41 -6.56 11.47 2.08
N ARG A 42 -7.00 10.26 2.47
CA ARG A 42 -8.39 9.96 2.82
C ARG A 42 -8.85 10.76 4.03
N GLU A 43 -8.00 10.88 5.06
CA GLU A 43 -8.28 11.69 6.26
C GLU A 43 -8.44 13.18 5.91
N ARG A 44 -7.51 13.75 5.14
CA ARG A 44 -7.61 15.14 4.66
C ARG A 44 -8.81 15.37 3.74
N GLY A 45 -9.29 14.32 3.07
CA GLY A 45 -10.43 14.38 2.15
C GLY A 45 -11.80 14.22 2.80
N VAL A 46 -11.89 14.00 4.12
CA VAL A 46 -13.18 13.84 4.82
C VAL A 46 -14.03 15.10 4.77
N GLU A 47 -13.40 16.27 4.94
CA GLU A 47 -14.12 17.54 4.89
C GLU A 47 -14.52 17.84 3.44
N PRO A 48 -15.81 18.13 3.17
CA PRO A 48 -16.24 18.57 1.86
C PRO A 48 -15.55 19.87 1.45
N LEU A 49 -15.22 19.96 0.17
CA LEU A 49 -14.72 21.15 -0.48
C LEU A 49 -15.83 22.21 -0.60
N PRO A 50 -15.45 23.49 -0.80
CA PRO A 50 -16.42 24.54 -1.10
C PRO A 50 -17.32 24.16 -2.29
N GLY A 51 -18.63 24.33 -2.11
CA GLY A 51 -19.64 24.06 -3.14
C GLY A 51 -20.21 22.64 -3.12
N GLU A 52 -19.60 21.71 -2.40
CA GLU A 52 -20.09 20.32 -2.33
C GLU A 52 -21.09 20.06 -1.24
N ARG A 53 -21.06 20.89 -0.19
CA ARG A 53 -22.08 20.91 0.84
C ARG A 53 -23.21 21.82 0.38
N ILE A 54 -24.41 21.27 0.26
CA ILE A 54 -25.63 22.00 0.00
C ILE A 54 -26.44 22.06 1.29
N GLY A 55 -26.66 23.26 1.82
CA GLY A 55 -27.66 23.47 2.86
C GLY A 55 -29.06 23.40 2.26
N THR A 56 -29.92 22.54 2.79
CA THR A 56 -31.36 22.55 2.44
C THR A 56 -32.12 23.49 3.37
N ALA A 57 -33.17 24.15 2.85
CA ALA A 57 -34.09 24.95 3.65
C ALA A 57 -34.70 24.06 4.75
N GLY A 58 -34.34 24.31 6.01
CA GLY A 58 -34.68 23.45 7.16
C GLY A 58 -33.48 22.91 7.96
N GLY A 59 -32.25 23.36 7.68
CA GLY A 59 -31.07 23.06 8.51
C GLY A 59 -30.42 21.70 8.26
N ARG A 60 -30.93 20.90 7.30
CA ARG A 60 -30.28 19.65 6.88
C ARG A 60 -29.23 19.95 5.79
N SER A 61 -27.99 19.50 6.01
CA SER A 61 -26.96 19.50 4.98
C SER A 61 -27.04 18.23 4.13
N ARG A 62 -26.96 18.37 2.82
CA ARG A 62 -26.71 17.26 1.87
C ARG A 62 -25.36 17.48 1.21
N PHE A 63 -24.73 16.40 0.79
CA PHE A 63 -23.53 16.47 -0.05
C PHE A 63 -23.92 16.24 -1.52
N ARG A 64 -23.18 16.86 -2.42
CA ARG A 64 -23.30 16.59 -3.86
C ARG A 64 -22.68 15.25 -4.21
N ASP A 65 -23.01 14.76 -5.40
CA ASP A 65 -22.46 13.52 -5.95
C ASP A 65 -20.94 13.60 -6.10
N GLU A 66 -20.37 14.78 -6.41
CA GLU A 66 -18.91 14.94 -6.53
C GLU A 66 -18.17 14.64 -5.21
N TYR A 67 -18.78 14.97 -4.06
CA TYR A 67 -18.21 14.62 -2.76
C TYR A 67 -18.24 13.11 -2.57
N LEU A 68 -19.38 12.47 -2.85
CA LEU A 68 -19.56 11.03 -2.68
C LEU A 68 -18.59 10.25 -3.58
N ASP A 69 -18.40 10.69 -4.83
CA ASP A 69 -17.50 10.04 -5.77
C ASP A 69 -16.04 10.22 -5.36
N ARG A 70 -15.65 11.38 -4.81
CA ARG A 70 -14.33 11.53 -4.21
C ARG A 70 -14.14 10.65 -2.97
N GLN A 71 -15.14 10.53 -2.09
CA GLN A 71 -15.03 9.62 -0.94
C GLN A 71 -14.79 8.19 -1.41
N LYS A 72 -15.56 7.71 -2.42
CA LYS A 72 -15.36 6.38 -3.01
C LYS A 72 -13.95 6.22 -3.60
N ALA A 73 -13.45 7.23 -4.31
CA ALA A 73 -12.11 7.19 -4.89
C ALA A 73 -11.02 7.11 -3.81
N LEU A 74 -11.14 7.90 -2.75
CA LEU A 74 -10.21 7.88 -1.60
C LEU A 74 -10.22 6.53 -0.89
N ASP A 75 -11.40 5.97 -0.64
CA ASP A 75 -11.52 4.66 -0.01
C ASP A 75 -10.95 3.56 -0.93
N ALA A 76 -11.17 3.63 -2.24
CA ALA A 76 -10.59 2.69 -3.22
C ALA A 76 -9.05 2.77 -3.28
N GLU A 77 -8.47 3.98 -3.18
CA GLU A 77 -7.01 4.16 -3.10
C GLU A 77 -6.41 3.50 -1.86
N VAL A 78 -7.06 3.66 -0.70
CA VAL A 78 -6.65 3.01 0.56
C VAL A 78 -6.71 1.48 0.43
N GLU A 79 -7.82 0.94 -0.08
CA GLU A 79 -7.96 -0.51 -0.25
C GLU A 79 -6.94 -1.08 -1.24
N ALA A 80 -6.67 -0.38 -2.34
CA ALA A 80 -5.62 -0.77 -3.27
C ALA A 80 -4.22 -0.76 -2.61
N ALA A 81 -3.93 0.23 -1.76
CA ALA A 81 -2.67 0.27 -1.02
C ALA A 81 -2.56 -0.85 0.02
N ARG A 82 -3.66 -1.18 0.72
CA ARG A 82 -3.74 -2.34 1.64
C ARG A 82 -3.48 -3.65 0.92
N ALA A 83 -4.07 -3.84 -0.25
CA ALA A 83 -3.85 -5.03 -1.07
C ALA A 83 -2.37 -5.17 -1.47
N ARG A 84 -1.73 -4.07 -1.90
CA ARG A 84 -0.29 -4.07 -2.24
C ARG A 84 0.59 -4.42 -1.04
N LEU A 85 0.32 -3.86 0.13
CA LEU A 85 1.06 -4.20 1.36
C LEU A 85 0.91 -5.68 1.71
N ARG A 86 -0.32 -6.22 1.62
CA ARG A 86 -0.57 -7.64 1.87
C ARG A 86 0.24 -8.53 0.93
N GLN A 87 0.23 -8.24 -0.36
CA GLN A 87 1.00 -8.99 -1.36
C GLN A 87 2.52 -8.91 -1.10
N ALA A 88 3.05 -7.73 -0.71
CA ALA A 88 4.46 -7.58 -0.37
C ALA A 88 4.84 -8.42 0.86
N LEU A 89 3.97 -8.45 1.87
CA LEU A 89 4.18 -9.30 3.06
C LEU A 89 4.13 -10.79 2.71
N GLU A 90 3.21 -11.22 1.85
CA GLU A 90 3.11 -12.60 1.35
C GLU A 90 4.39 -13.00 0.60
N ARG A 91 4.90 -12.15 -0.31
CA ARG A 91 6.17 -12.40 -1.03
C ARG A 91 7.35 -12.53 -0.07
N ARG A 92 7.49 -11.61 0.88
CA ARG A 92 8.57 -11.68 1.89
C ARG A 92 8.47 -12.96 2.73
N ASN A 93 7.26 -13.33 3.15
CA ASN A 93 7.05 -14.53 3.97
C ASN A 93 7.35 -15.82 3.19
N ALA A 94 7.14 -15.85 1.88
CA ALA A 94 7.48 -17.01 1.04
C ALA A 94 8.99 -17.24 0.88
N LEU A 95 9.82 -16.23 1.17
CA LEU A 95 11.29 -16.29 1.09
C LEU A 95 11.96 -16.63 2.43
N ARG A 96 11.18 -16.61 3.53
CA ARG A 96 11.64 -16.85 4.90
C ARG A 96 11.58 -18.33 5.25
#